data_AF-A0A529LQH4-F1
#
_entry.id   AF-A0A529LQH4-F1
#
_cell.length_a   1.000
_cell.length_b   1.000
_cell.length_c   1.000
_cell.angle_alpha   90.00
_cell.angle_beta   90.00
_cell.angle_gamma   90.00
#
_symmetry.space_group_name_H-M   'P 1'
#
loop_
_entity.id
_entity.type
_entity.pdbx_description
1 polymer ?
#
loop_
_entity_poly.entity_id
_entity_poly.type
_entity_poly.pdbx_seq_one_letter_code
_entity_poly.pdbx_strand_id
1 'polypeptide(L)'
;LKMGKGPYFTFHRPYHLTSLEVPLTCARVVLYGKADMVPLAKPVAEVCAVAKKDLKPGDKLDAIGEYCYRAWIMTAPEAHAARAIPCGLLQGGSVTAPIK
;
A
#
# COMPACT_ATOMS: atom_id res chain seq x y z
N LEU A 1 -13.89 7.75 -32.47
CA LEU A 1 -13.73 6.71 -31.41
C LEU A 1 -14.76 6.79 -30.27
N LYS A 2 -15.52 7.89 -30.10
CA LYS A 2 -16.54 8.01 -29.02
C LYS A 2 -16.00 7.67 -27.60
N MET A 3 -14.77 8.07 -27.31
CA MET A 3 -14.05 7.74 -26.08
C MET A 3 -14.44 8.59 -24.85
N GLY A 4 -15.38 9.51 -25.01
CA GLY A 4 -15.73 10.53 -24.01
C GLY A 4 -15.55 11.95 -24.55
N LYS A 5 -15.81 12.93 -23.68
CA LYS A 5 -15.60 14.36 -23.97
C LYS A 5 -14.25 14.79 -23.37
N GLY A 6 -13.38 15.35 -24.20
CA GLY A 6 -12.06 15.81 -23.77
C GLY A 6 -12.11 16.95 -22.74
N PRO A 7 -10.94 17.31 -22.16
CA PRO A 7 -9.60 16.85 -22.54
C PRO A 7 -9.15 15.55 -21.85
N TYR A 8 -9.91 15.07 -20.86
CA TYR A 8 -9.58 13.85 -20.11
C TYR A 8 -10.42 12.68 -20.59
N PHE A 9 -9.80 11.52 -20.76
CA PHE A 9 -10.44 10.29 -21.22
C PHE A 9 -10.11 9.14 -20.26
N THR A 10 -11.09 8.27 -20.01
CA THR A 10 -10.92 7.10 -19.15
C THR A 10 -10.48 5.89 -19.98
N PHE A 11 -9.34 5.30 -19.64
CA PHE A 11 -8.93 3.99 -20.13
C PHE A 11 -9.21 2.94 -19.06
N HIS A 12 -10.05 1.97 -19.37
CA HIS A 12 -10.53 0.99 -18.41
C HIS A 12 -10.14 -0.44 -18.84
N ARG A 13 -9.49 -1.17 -17.94
CA ARG A 13 -9.30 -2.62 -18.02
C ARG A 13 -10.37 -3.28 -17.15
N PRO A 14 -11.46 -3.83 -17.71
CA PRO A 14 -12.64 -4.24 -16.94
C PRO A 14 -12.48 -5.57 -16.19
N TYR A 15 -11.26 -6.10 -16.08
CA TYR A 15 -10.98 -7.34 -15.36
C TYR A 15 -9.54 -7.37 -14.84
N HIS A 16 -9.36 -8.09 -13.74
CA HIS A 16 -8.08 -8.53 -13.20
C HIS A 16 -8.28 -9.90 -12.54
N LEU A 17 -7.50 -10.90 -12.95
CA LEU A 17 -7.65 -12.30 -12.51
C LEU A 17 -6.72 -12.66 -11.34
N THR A 18 -6.12 -11.66 -10.69
CA THR A 18 -5.31 -11.83 -9.47
C THR A 18 -4.20 -12.87 -9.65
N SER A 19 -4.22 -13.96 -8.86
CA SER A 19 -3.25 -15.06 -8.91
C SER A 19 -3.18 -15.75 -10.27
N LEU A 20 -4.27 -15.79 -11.04
CA LEU A 20 -4.30 -16.45 -12.36
C LEU A 20 -3.44 -15.72 -13.40
N GLU A 21 -3.10 -14.44 -13.19
CA GLU A 21 -2.22 -13.69 -14.10
C GLU A 21 -0.74 -13.81 -13.74
N VAL A 22 -0.40 -14.20 -12.51
CA VAL A 22 1.01 -14.29 -12.04
C VAL A 22 1.87 -15.23 -12.91
N PRO A 23 1.38 -16.39 -13.40
CA PRO A 23 2.17 -17.23 -14.31
C PRO A 23 2.63 -16.52 -15.59
N LEU A 24 1.89 -15.50 -16.06
CA LEU A 24 2.29 -14.70 -17.22
C LEU A 24 3.54 -13.85 -16.92
N THR A 25 3.65 -13.32 -15.69
CA THR A 25 4.86 -12.64 -15.22
C THR A 25 6.03 -13.61 -15.16
N CYS A 26 5.84 -14.81 -14.59
CA CYS A 26 6.88 -15.83 -14.52
C CYS A 26 7.42 -16.19 -15.92
N ALA A 27 6.52 -16.42 -16.89
CA ALA A 27 6.92 -16.69 -18.27
C ALA A 27 7.69 -15.51 -18.88
N ARG A 28 7.25 -14.26 -18.67
CA ARG A 28 7.94 -13.08 -19.20
C ARG A 28 9.32 -12.84 -18.59
N VAL A 29 9.47 -13.12 -17.30
CA VAL A 29 10.77 -13.01 -16.61
C VAL A 29 11.74 -14.07 -17.13
N VAL A 30 11.33 -15.34 -17.18
CA VAL A 30 12.23 -16.45 -17.54
C VAL A 30 12.55 -16.46 -19.03
N LEU A 31 11.55 -16.27 -19.89
CA LEU A 31 11.74 -16.38 -21.34
C LEU A 31 12.31 -15.11 -21.97
N TYR A 32 12.04 -13.93 -21.38
CA TYR A 32 12.36 -12.65 -22.00
C TYR A 32 13.12 -11.67 -21.09
N GLY A 33 13.50 -12.07 -19.87
CA GLY A 33 14.21 -11.20 -18.93
C GLY A 33 13.41 -9.95 -18.54
N LYS A 34 12.07 -9.99 -18.63
CA LYS A 34 11.22 -8.81 -18.47
C LYS A 34 10.35 -8.89 -17.20
N ALA A 35 10.54 -7.92 -16.31
CA ALA A 35 9.65 -7.70 -15.16
C ALA A 35 8.38 -6.94 -15.59
N ASP A 36 7.24 -7.25 -14.96
CA ASP A 36 5.97 -6.58 -15.26
C ASP A 36 5.77 -5.27 -14.49
N MET A 37 6.36 -5.15 -13.30
CA MET A 37 6.34 -3.94 -12.49
C MET A 37 7.56 -3.89 -11.58
N VAL A 38 8.16 -2.71 -11.43
CA VAL A 38 9.29 -2.44 -10.53
C VAL A 38 9.07 -1.10 -9.83
N PRO A 39 9.56 -0.90 -8.59
CA PRO A 39 9.52 0.40 -7.95
C PRO A 39 10.46 1.39 -8.65
N LEU A 40 10.18 2.69 -8.52
CA LEU A 40 11.17 3.73 -8.84
C LEU A 40 12.32 3.68 -7.83
N ALA A 41 13.48 4.21 -8.21
CA ALA A 41 14.66 4.26 -7.34
C ALA A 41 14.44 5.09 -6.06
N LYS A 42 13.51 6.05 -6.09
CA LYS A 42 13.11 6.86 -4.93
C LYS A 42 11.59 6.73 -4.74
N PRO A 43 11.12 6.19 -3.60
CA PRO A 43 9.70 6.17 -3.27
C PRO A 43 9.12 7.58 -3.20
N VAL A 44 7.91 7.74 -3.73
CA VAL A 44 7.16 9.02 -3.69
C VAL A 44 6.00 8.98 -2.70
N ALA A 45 5.65 7.79 -2.23
CA ALA A 45 4.58 7.55 -1.26
C ALA A 45 5.03 6.51 -0.24
N GLU A 46 4.45 6.59 0.96
CA GLU A 46 4.61 5.64 2.05
C GLU A 46 3.22 5.13 2.46
N VAL A 47 3.12 3.83 2.77
CA VAL A 47 1.92 3.28 3.39
C VAL A 47 2.11 3.34 4.89
N CYS A 48 1.50 4.33 5.53
CA CYS A 48 1.47 4.55 6.98
C CYS A 48 0.22 3.89 7.59
N ALA A 49 -0.08 4.18 8.86
CA ALA A 49 -1.28 3.69 9.52
C ALA A 49 -1.98 4.73 10.40
N VAL A 50 -3.27 4.51 10.61
CA VAL A 50 -4.13 5.27 11.52
C VAL A 50 -4.82 4.27 12.46
N ALA A 51 -4.90 4.61 13.74
CA ALA A 51 -5.61 3.81 14.72
C ALA A 51 -7.12 3.78 14.40
N LYS A 52 -7.76 2.65 14.68
CA LYS A 52 -9.23 2.50 14.54
C LYS A 52 -9.97 2.56 15.88
N LYS A 53 -9.21 2.57 16.98
CA LYS A 53 -9.70 2.67 18.35
C LYS A 53 -8.62 3.32 19.20
N ASP A 54 -9.05 3.86 20.34
CA ASP A 54 -8.15 4.29 21.40
C ASP A 54 -7.25 3.12 21.84
N LEU A 55 -5.94 3.37 21.94
CA LEU A 55 -4.94 2.41 22.42
C LEU A 55 -4.13 3.00 23.56
N LYS A 56 -3.81 2.15 24.54
CA LYS A 56 -3.04 2.51 25.73
C LYS A 56 -1.60 1.99 25.63
N PRO A 57 -0.64 2.64 26.30
CA PRO A 57 0.71 2.10 26.43
C PRO A 57 0.69 0.65 26.93
N GLY A 58 1.45 -0.23 26.27
CA GLY A 58 1.49 -1.66 26.54
C GLY A 58 0.58 -2.50 25.65
N ASP A 59 -0.46 -1.92 25.04
CA ASP A 59 -1.31 -2.63 24.09
C ASP A 59 -0.48 -3.16 22.91
N LYS A 60 -0.87 -4.33 22.40
CA LYS A 60 -0.29 -4.91 21.19
C LYS A 60 -1.10 -4.53 19.98
N LEU A 61 -0.40 -4.04 18.94
CA LEU A 61 -0.97 -3.88 17.62
C LEU A 61 -1.18 -5.27 17.02
N ASP A 62 -2.41 -5.50 16.58
CA ASP A 62 -2.86 -6.72 15.94
C ASP A 62 -2.42 -6.74 14.46
N ALA A 63 -3.22 -7.23 13.52
CA ALA A 63 -2.85 -7.25 12.10
C ALA A 63 -3.72 -6.33 11.20
N ILE A 64 -3.24 -6.08 9.98
CA ILE A 64 -4.07 -5.42 8.95
C ILE A 64 -5.31 -6.26 8.66
N GLY A 65 -6.47 -5.61 8.66
CA GLY A 65 -7.77 -6.26 8.53
C GLY A 65 -8.47 -6.56 9.85
N GLU A 66 -7.78 -6.39 10.99
CA GLU A 66 -8.32 -6.70 12.32
C GLU A 66 -8.88 -5.44 13.02
N TYR A 67 -8.46 -5.07 14.24
CA TYR A 67 -9.14 -4.08 15.05
C TYR A 67 -8.32 -2.83 15.36
N CYS A 68 -6.99 -2.90 15.49
CA CYS A 68 -6.22 -1.79 16.06
C CYS A 68 -5.94 -0.68 15.03
N TYR A 69 -5.66 -1.01 13.77
CA TYR A 69 -5.25 -0.01 12.77
C TYR A 69 -5.73 -0.31 11.34
N ARG A 70 -5.62 0.68 10.47
CA ARG A 70 -5.78 0.58 9.01
C ARG A 70 -4.67 1.31 8.27
N ALA A 71 -4.41 0.92 7.02
CA ALA A 71 -3.45 1.60 6.17
C ALA A 71 -3.90 3.03 5.80
N TRP A 72 -2.93 3.90 5.58
CA TRP A 72 -3.11 5.27 5.13
C TRP A 72 -1.95 5.70 4.24
N ILE A 73 -2.23 6.11 3.01
CA ILE A 73 -1.18 6.57 2.09
C ILE A 73 -0.80 8.01 2.40
N MET A 74 0.50 8.30 2.41
CA MET A 74 1.06 9.64 2.55
C MET A 74 2.10 9.86 1.45
N THR A 75 2.39 11.11 1.09
CA THR A 75 3.61 11.37 0.32
C THR A 75 4.83 11.02 1.17
N ALA A 76 5.91 10.54 0.55
CA ALA A 76 7.11 10.17 1.29
C ALA A 76 7.67 11.32 2.17
N PRO A 77 7.70 12.60 1.72
CA PRO A 77 8.13 13.71 2.56
C PRO A 77 7.24 13.94 3.79
N GLU A 78 5.92 13.86 3.65
CA GLU A 78 4.98 14.04 4.76
C GLU A 78 5.12 12.91 5.79
N ALA A 79 5.25 11.67 5.34
CA ALA A 79 5.46 10.52 6.21
C ALA A 79 6.76 10.65 7.03
N HIS A 80 7.84 11.07 6.37
CA HIS A 80 9.13 11.31 7.02
C HIS A 80 9.03 12.45 8.05
N ALA A 81 8.42 13.58 7.70
CA ALA A 81 8.22 14.71 8.61
C ALA A 81 7.36 14.33 9.84
N ALA A 82 6.33 13.50 9.65
CA ALA A 82 5.48 12.99 10.71
C ALA A 82 6.13 11.88 11.55
N ARG A 83 7.31 11.37 11.16
CA ARG A 83 7.94 10.16 11.71
C ARG A 83 6.97 8.97 11.71
N ALA A 84 6.16 8.86 10.66
CA ALA A 84 5.21 7.78 10.52
C ALA A 84 5.93 6.44 10.36
N ILE A 85 5.38 5.38 10.95
CA ILE A 85 5.94 4.03 10.85
C ILE A 85 5.33 3.35 9.61
N PRO A 86 6.14 2.74 8.73
CA PRO A 86 5.63 1.95 7.62
C PRO A 86 4.69 0.85 8.11
N CYS A 87 3.48 0.80 7.55
CA CYS A 87 2.37 -0.03 8.00
C CYS A 87 2.71 -1.53 8.04
N GLY A 88 3.55 -1.98 7.11
CA GLY A 88 4.04 -3.36 7.06
C GLY A 88 4.92 -3.78 8.25
N LEU A 89 5.34 -2.84 9.12
CA LEU A 89 6.18 -3.09 10.29
C LEU A 89 5.40 -3.10 11.61
N LEU A 90 4.07 -2.89 11.57
CA LEU A 90 3.29 -2.63 12.79
C LEU A 90 2.78 -3.88 13.51
N GLN A 91 2.63 -5.00 12.81
CA GLN A 91 2.05 -6.21 13.40
C GLN A 91 2.89 -6.72 14.58
N GLY A 92 2.25 -6.92 15.73
CA GLY A 92 2.94 -7.29 16.99
C GLY A 92 3.68 -6.14 17.68
N GLY A 93 3.63 -4.94 17.10
CA GLY A 93 4.18 -3.72 17.68
C GLY A 93 3.56 -3.39 19.05
N SER A 94 4.32 -2.71 19.90
CA SER A 94 3.86 -2.29 21.22
C SER A 94 3.54 -0.81 21.22
N VAL A 95 2.36 -0.45 21.72
CA VAL A 95 1.99 0.94 21.92
C VAL A 95 2.83 1.52 23.06
N THR A 96 3.53 2.62 22.81
CA THR A 96 4.46 3.25 23.78
C THR A 96 3.92 4.55 24.37
N ALA A 97 2.93 5.17 23.73
CA ALA A 97 2.22 6.36 24.18
C ALA A 97 0.72 6.21 23.84
N PRO A 98 -0.20 6.90 24.53
CA PRO A 98 -1.62 6.84 24.20
C PRO A 98 -1.88 7.24 22.74
N ILE A 99 -2.72 6.46 22.04
CA ILE A 99 -3.13 6.73 20.65
C ILE A 99 -4.64 6.88 20.63
N LYS A 100 -5.13 7.85 19.86
CA LYS A 100 -6.55 8.16 19.62
C LYS A 100 -6.91 7.82 18.18
#